data_AF-A0A961SIX4-F1
#
_entry.id   AF-A0A961SIX4-F1
#
_cell.length_a   1.000
_cell.length_b   1.000
_cell.length_c   1.000
_cell.angle_alpha   90.00
_cell.angle_beta   90.00
_cell.angle_gamma   90.00
#
_symmetry.space_group_name_H-M   'P 1'
#
loop_
_entity.id
_entity.type
_entity.pdbx_description
1 polymer ?
#
loop_
_entity_poly.entity_id
_entity_poly.type
_entity_poly.pdbx_seq_one_letter_code
_entity_poly.pdbx_strand_id
1 'polypeptide(L)'
;MRSPFSKPIRFLARTACAIALLCCASACGTVSSLGGGGDGDGASTGLASFTRGSGDTLDRPTRVAWTSARASRCGFVFDPARLRASYLAYEQSYGQSPKQMRKIQEAYDYSLESVAVAANKDPNYCTRQRVDEIRADLNRYLAGDFRVP
;
A
#
# COMPACT_ATOMS: atom_id res chain seq x y z
N MET A 1 41.93 34.17 -26.70
CA MET A 1 42.15 32.81 -27.25
C MET A 1 43.14 32.08 -26.36
N ARG A 2 42.68 31.20 -25.48
CA ARG A 2 43.51 30.25 -24.72
C ARG A 2 42.77 28.92 -24.76
N SER A 3 43.39 27.95 -25.41
CA SER A 3 42.91 26.57 -25.52
C SER A 3 44.09 25.62 -25.28
N PRO A 4 43.81 24.37 -24.90
CA PRO A 4 44.56 23.62 -23.89
C PRO A 4 45.33 22.42 -24.45
N PHE A 5 46.27 21.88 -23.67
CA PHE A 5 46.78 20.50 -23.77
C PHE A 5 47.32 20.07 -22.40
N SER A 6 47.38 18.81 -21.96
CA SER A 6 46.51 17.62 -21.95
C SER A 6 47.39 16.49 -21.38
N LYS A 7 47.04 15.97 -20.18
CA LYS A 7 47.37 14.63 -19.61
C LYS A 7 48.85 14.34 -19.20
N PRO A 8 49.18 13.26 -18.44
CA PRO A 8 48.35 12.15 -17.91
C PRO A 8 48.54 11.72 -16.42
N ILE A 9 47.45 11.20 -15.86
CA ILE A 9 47.24 9.91 -15.17
C ILE A 9 48.46 9.24 -14.48
N ARG A 10 48.36 9.03 -13.16
CA ARG A 10 48.99 7.89 -12.46
C ARG A 10 48.02 7.23 -11.49
N PHE A 11 47.81 5.94 -11.74
CA PHE A 11 47.09 4.95 -10.94
C PHE A 11 47.75 4.72 -9.57
N LEU A 12 46.96 4.43 -8.55
CA LEU A 12 47.26 3.54 -7.40
C LEU A 12 45.91 3.19 -6.74
N ALA A 13 45.36 2.00 -7.04
CA ALA A 13 45.38 0.80 -6.19
C ALA A 13 44.29 0.83 -5.08
N ARG A 14 43.12 0.21 -5.32
CA ARG A 14 42.76 -1.19 -4.97
C ARG A 14 42.72 -1.47 -3.47
N THR A 15 41.51 -1.47 -2.89
CA THR A 15 41.14 -2.44 -1.85
C THR A 15 39.64 -2.75 -1.93
N ALA A 16 39.34 -4.00 -2.23
CA ALA A 16 38.02 -4.61 -2.22
C ALA A 16 38.02 -5.70 -1.14
N CYS A 17 36.95 -5.80 -0.34
CA CYS A 17 36.64 -6.96 0.52
C CYS A 17 35.25 -6.72 1.13
N ALA A 18 34.33 -7.67 1.30
CA ALA A 18 33.92 -8.88 0.61
C ALA A 18 32.52 -9.17 1.18
N ILE A 19 31.62 -9.71 0.33
CA ILE A 19 30.26 -10.13 0.68
C ILE A 19 30.32 -11.40 1.55
N ALA A 20 29.49 -11.48 2.60
CA ALA A 20 29.18 -12.76 3.26
C ALA A 20 27.67 -12.86 3.53
N LEU A 21 26.98 -13.48 2.58
CA LEU A 21 25.68 -14.12 2.68
C LEU A 21 25.92 -15.57 3.12
N LEU A 22 25.32 -16.04 4.21
CA LEU A 22 25.07 -17.48 4.39
C LEU A 22 23.88 -17.76 5.33
N CYS A 23 22.83 -18.32 4.74
CA CYS A 23 21.70 -18.97 5.39
C CYS A 23 22.12 -20.33 5.98
N CYS A 24 21.46 -20.76 7.06
CA CYS A 24 21.04 -22.15 7.22
C CYS A 24 19.85 -22.25 8.17
N ALA A 25 18.79 -22.88 7.66
CA ALA A 25 17.52 -23.19 8.30
C ALA A 25 17.65 -24.38 9.28
N SER A 26 16.64 -24.59 10.13
CA SER A 26 15.76 -25.79 10.13
C SER A 26 15.09 -26.07 11.48
N ALA A 27 13.86 -26.62 11.38
CA ALA A 27 13.03 -27.35 12.37
C ALA A 27 12.27 -26.48 13.40
N CYS A 28 10.98 -26.70 13.69
CA CYS A 28 10.19 -27.93 13.65
C CYS A 28 8.70 -27.60 13.40
N GLY A 29 8.00 -28.48 12.67
CA GLY A 29 6.58 -28.33 12.38
C GLY A 29 5.65 -28.78 13.51
N THR A 30 4.40 -28.31 13.43
CA THR A 30 3.19 -29.03 13.87
C THR A 30 2.05 -28.62 12.95
N VAL A 31 1.61 -29.56 12.13
CA VAL A 31 0.27 -29.54 11.55
C VAL A 31 -0.70 -29.97 12.67
N SER A 32 -1.62 -29.09 13.04
CA SER A 32 -2.77 -29.37 13.92
C SER A 32 -3.76 -28.27 13.57
N SER A 33 -4.79 -28.54 12.76
CA SER A 33 -6.01 -29.30 13.04
C SER A 33 -7.14 -28.29 12.88
N LEU A 34 -8.15 -28.70 12.14
CA LEU A 34 -9.49 -28.13 12.20
C LEU A 34 -9.94 -28.06 13.67
N GLY A 35 -10.70 -27.02 14.02
CA GLY A 35 -11.50 -26.94 15.24
C GLY A 35 -10.96 -25.95 16.27
N GLY A 36 -11.76 -24.91 16.55
CA GLY A 36 -11.46 -23.99 17.64
C GLY A 36 -12.39 -22.80 17.66
N GLY A 37 -13.67 -23.06 17.92
CA GLY A 37 -14.58 -22.02 18.41
C GLY A 37 -14.00 -21.39 19.68
N GLY A 38 -14.16 -20.09 19.78
CA GLY A 38 -13.78 -19.28 20.92
C GLY A 38 -14.64 -18.03 20.91
N ASP A 39 -15.85 -18.17 21.45
CA ASP A 39 -16.66 -17.07 21.97
C ASP A 39 -15.83 -16.27 22.98
N GLY A 40 -15.88 -14.94 22.84
CA GLY A 40 -15.15 -14.02 23.71
C GLY A 40 -15.19 -12.59 23.20
N ASP A 41 -16.38 -12.00 23.25
CA ASP A 41 -16.69 -10.63 23.65
C ASP A 41 -15.84 -9.44 23.13
N GLY A 42 -16.54 -8.50 22.49
CA GLY A 42 -16.16 -7.08 22.55
C GLY A 42 -15.57 -6.45 21.29
N ALA A 43 -16.46 -6.05 20.37
CA ALA A 43 -16.30 -4.87 19.52
C ALA A 43 -14.97 -4.68 18.76
N SER A 44 -14.80 -5.39 17.63
CA SER A 44 -13.99 -4.93 16.47
C SER A 44 -14.32 -5.70 15.19
N THR A 45 -15.61 -5.93 14.90
CA THR A 45 -16.03 -6.48 13.59
C THR A 45 -16.47 -5.33 12.69
N GLY A 46 -15.51 -4.53 12.23
CA GLY A 46 -15.77 -3.39 11.36
C GLY A 46 -14.68 -3.30 10.30
N LEU A 47 -14.74 -4.22 9.33
CA LEU A 47 -13.72 -4.51 8.31
C LEU A 47 -12.46 -5.11 8.94
N ALA A 48 -12.08 -6.30 8.49
CA ALA A 48 -10.85 -6.98 8.91
C ALA A 48 -9.71 -5.95 8.98
N SER A 49 -9.14 -5.80 10.18
CA SER A 49 -7.83 -5.18 10.33
C SER A 49 -6.89 -6.03 9.49
N PHE A 50 -6.64 -5.61 8.25
CA PHE A 50 -5.69 -6.29 7.38
C PHE A 50 -4.35 -6.11 8.06
N THR A 51 -3.94 -7.17 8.75
CA THR A 51 -2.56 -7.44 9.14
C THR A 51 -1.67 -6.96 8.02
N ARG A 52 -0.79 -6.02 8.35
CA ARG A 52 0.33 -5.49 7.55
C ARG A 52 1.02 -6.66 6.84
N GLY A 53 0.53 -7.00 5.65
CA GLY A 53 0.77 -8.26 4.96
C GLY A 53 1.33 -7.98 3.58
N SER A 54 2.51 -8.54 3.35
CA SER A 54 3.39 -8.48 2.18
C SER A 54 2.75 -8.13 0.83
N GLY A 55 3.20 -7.03 0.23
CA GLY A 55 3.69 -6.97 -1.17
C GLY A 55 2.81 -7.42 -2.34
N ASP A 56 1.55 -7.79 -2.14
CA ASP A 56 0.68 -8.23 -3.24
C ASP A 56 0.25 -7.05 -4.11
N THR A 57 0.36 -7.21 -5.43
CA THR A 57 0.04 -6.16 -6.43
C THR A 57 -1.37 -5.56 -6.29
N LEU A 58 -2.31 -6.27 -5.64
CA LEU A 58 -3.71 -5.84 -5.46
C LEU A 58 -4.01 -5.25 -4.08
N ASP A 59 -3.09 -5.34 -3.14
CA ASP A 59 -3.28 -4.79 -1.80
C ASP A 59 -3.23 -3.24 -1.79
N ARG A 60 -2.36 -2.67 -2.64
CA ARG A 60 -2.29 -1.21 -2.84
C ARG A 60 -3.56 -0.58 -3.43
N PRO A 61 -4.15 -1.06 -4.56
CA PRO A 61 -5.38 -0.47 -5.08
C PRO A 61 -6.52 -0.57 -4.08
N THR A 62 -6.61 -1.69 -3.35
CA THR A 62 -7.61 -1.88 -2.30
C THR A 62 -7.48 -0.84 -1.20
N ARG A 63 -6.27 -0.60 -0.66
CA ARG A 63 -6.08 0.42 0.39
C ARG A 63 -6.43 1.83 -0.07
N VAL A 64 -5.99 2.25 -1.26
CA VAL A 64 -6.28 3.61 -1.74
C VAL A 64 -7.78 3.80 -1.94
N ALA A 65 -8.45 2.80 -2.54
CA ALA A 65 -9.90 2.79 -2.74
C ALA A 65 -10.66 2.83 -1.41
N TRP A 66 -10.22 2.05 -0.42
CA TRP A 66 -10.80 2.05 0.93
C TRP A 66 -10.70 3.41 1.60
N THR A 67 -9.51 4.02 1.60
CA THR A 67 -9.32 5.36 2.15
C THR A 67 -10.17 6.38 1.42
N SER A 68 -10.28 6.30 0.09
CA SER A 68 -11.16 7.17 -0.70
C SER A 68 -12.63 7.03 -0.29
N ALA A 69 -13.15 5.80 -0.21
CA ALA A 69 -14.55 5.55 0.18
C ALA A 69 -14.85 6.05 1.60
N ARG A 70 -13.94 5.74 2.54
CA ARG A 70 -14.04 6.16 3.95
C ARG A 70 -13.97 7.67 4.10
N ALA A 71 -13.06 8.33 3.39
CA ALA A 71 -12.92 9.77 3.39
C ALA A 71 -14.18 10.46 2.86
N SER A 72 -14.75 9.97 1.76
CA SER A 72 -16.02 10.46 1.24
C SER A 72 -17.15 10.30 2.25
N ARG A 73 -17.27 9.11 2.88
CA ARG A 73 -18.28 8.86 3.92
C ARG A 73 -18.15 9.80 5.12
N CYS A 74 -16.92 10.08 5.55
CA CYS A 74 -16.66 10.92 6.73
C CYS A 74 -16.54 12.42 6.41
N GLY A 75 -16.90 12.85 5.20
CA GLY A 75 -17.02 14.27 4.86
C GLY A 75 -15.68 14.99 4.69
N PHE A 76 -14.61 14.27 4.35
CA PHE A 76 -13.34 14.92 3.99
C PHE A 76 -13.49 15.67 2.66
N VAL A 77 -12.90 16.85 2.57
CA VAL A 77 -12.89 17.66 1.34
C VAL A 77 -11.70 17.23 0.48
N PHE A 78 -11.96 16.46 -0.57
CA PHE A 78 -11.00 16.06 -1.60
C PHE A 78 -11.76 15.68 -2.89
N ASP A 79 -11.02 15.43 -3.98
CA ASP A 79 -11.59 14.93 -5.23
C ASP A 79 -11.29 13.42 -5.38
N PRO A 80 -12.30 12.53 -5.23
CA PRO A 80 -12.11 11.09 -5.35
C PRO A 80 -11.67 10.65 -6.75
N ALA A 81 -12.17 11.32 -7.80
CA ALA A 81 -11.81 11.00 -9.18
C ALA A 81 -10.35 11.38 -9.47
N ARG A 82 -9.91 12.53 -8.97
CA ARG A 82 -8.50 12.96 -9.05
C ARG A 82 -7.58 12.04 -8.26
N LEU A 83 -7.98 11.59 -7.06
CA LEU A 83 -7.22 10.63 -6.27
C LEU A 83 -7.05 9.31 -7.04
N ARG A 84 -8.15 8.76 -7.58
CA ARG A 84 -8.12 7.55 -8.44
C ARG A 84 -7.19 7.74 -9.64
N ALA A 85 -7.32 8.84 -10.37
CA ALA A 85 -6.49 9.12 -11.54
C ALA A 85 -5.00 9.22 -11.18
N SER A 86 -4.67 9.90 -10.07
CA SER A 86 -3.30 10.03 -9.57
C SER A 86 -2.70 8.68 -9.19
N TYR A 87 -3.49 7.82 -8.54
CA TYR A 87 -3.09 6.46 -8.20
C TYR A 87 -2.83 5.60 -9.45
N LEU A 88 -3.74 5.63 -10.44
CA LEU A 88 -3.56 4.86 -11.67
C LEU A 88 -2.35 5.33 -12.49
N ALA A 89 -2.06 6.63 -12.49
CA ALA A 89 -0.85 7.17 -13.10
C ALA A 89 0.42 6.69 -12.37
N TYR A 90 0.39 6.62 -11.03
CA TYR A 90 1.47 6.03 -10.24
C TYR A 90 1.70 4.57 -10.62
N GLU A 91 0.66 3.74 -10.71
CA GLU A 91 0.80 2.35 -11.15
C GLU A 91 1.34 2.21 -12.57
N GLN A 92 0.86 3.05 -13.48
CA GLN A 92 1.33 3.06 -14.86
C GLN A 92 2.83 3.40 -14.97
N SER A 93 3.36 4.22 -14.07
CA SER A 93 4.79 4.58 -14.04
C SER A 93 5.73 3.41 -13.80
N TYR A 94 5.23 2.30 -13.23
CA TYR A 94 5.98 1.05 -13.04
C TYR A 94 6.03 0.16 -14.30
N GLY A 95 5.50 0.62 -15.44
CA GLY A 95 5.54 -0.13 -16.69
C GLY A 95 4.60 -1.35 -16.71
N GLN A 96 3.51 -1.30 -15.94
CA GLN A 96 2.52 -2.37 -15.88
C GLN A 96 1.93 -2.66 -17.27
N SER A 97 1.76 -3.94 -17.60
CA SER A 97 1.09 -4.33 -18.85
C SER A 97 -0.38 -3.84 -18.88
N PRO A 98 -1.00 -3.64 -20.06
CA PRO A 98 -2.41 -3.27 -20.15
C PRO A 98 -3.36 -4.23 -19.41
N LYS A 99 -3.04 -5.54 -19.41
CA LYS A 99 -3.82 -6.55 -18.67
C LYS A 99 -3.71 -6.33 -17.16
N GLN A 100 -2.52 -6.00 -16.67
CA GLN A 100 -2.30 -5.74 -15.25
C GLN A 100 -2.95 -4.42 -14.82
N MET A 101 -2.88 -3.39 -15.65
CA MET A 101 -3.57 -2.12 -15.40
C MET A 101 -5.09 -2.27 -15.28
N ARG A 102 -5.72 -3.16 -16.07
CA ARG A 102 -7.14 -3.48 -15.90
C ARG A 102 -7.44 -4.13 -14.57
N LYS A 103 -6.65 -5.12 -14.14
CA LYS A 103 -6.81 -5.77 -12.83
C LYS A 103 -6.68 -4.79 -11.67
N ILE A 104 -5.74 -3.84 -11.77
CA ILE A 104 -5.55 -2.79 -10.77
C ILE A 104 -6.79 -1.88 -10.69
N GLN A 105 -7.34 -1.48 -11.85
CA GLN A 105 -8.56 -0.67 -11.91
C GLN A 105 -9.76 -1.41 -11.33
N GLU A 106 -9.97 -2.66 -11.74
CA GLU A 106 -11.04 -3.52 -11.24
C GLU A 106 -10.94 -3.69 -9.71
N ALA A 107 -9.75 -3.96 -9.18
CA ALA A 107 -9.53 -4.08 -7.75
C ALA A 107 -9.81 -2.78 -7.00
N TYR A 108 -9.40 -1.63 -7.55
CA TYR A 108 -9.72 -0.31 -6.98
C TYR A 108 -11.23 -0.09 -6.95
N ASP A 109 -11.91 -0.24 -8.08
CA ASP A 109 -13.33 0.10 -8.23
C ASP A 109 -14.21 -0.82 -7.36
N TYR A 110 -13.91 -2.13 -7.35
CA TYR A 110 -14.58 -3.08 -6.46
C TYR A 110 -14.38 -2.75 -4.98
N SER A 111 -13.15 -2.40 -4.59
CA SER A 111 -12.83 -2.07 -3.20
C SER A 111 -13.49 -0.78 -2.75
N LEU A 112 -13.60 0.20 -3.64
CA LEU A 112 -14.28 1.47 -3.38
C LEU A 112 -15.77 1.25 -3.13
N GLU A 113 -16.42 0.52 -4.04
CA GLU A 113 -17.86 0.24 -3.95
C GLU A 113 -18.21 -0.58 -2.70
N SER A 114 -17.47 -1.68 -2.47
CA SER A 114 -17.73 -2.56 -1.32
C SER A 114 -17.60 -1.82 0.03
N VAL A 115 -16.61 -0.94 0.19
CA VAL A 115 -16.45 -0.14 1.41
C VAL A 115 -17.48 0.97 1.49
N ALA A 116 -17.83 1.64 0.39
CA ALA A 116 -18.88 2.65 0.39
C ALA A 116 -20.21 2.06 0.86
N VAL A 117 -20.59 0.89 0.33
CA VAL A 117 -21.79 0.16 0.75
C VAL A 117 -21.72 -0.23 2.22
N ALA A 118 -20.59 -0.78 2.69
CA ALA A 118 -20.43 -1.19 4.09
C ALA A 118 -20.51 0.01 5.04
N ALA A 119 -19.81 1.10 4.72
CA ALA A 119 -19.73 2.29 5.56
C ALA A 119 -21.06 3.07 5.65
N ASN A 120 -21.91 2.97 4.62
CA ASN A 120 -23.25 3.56 4.62
C ASN A 120 -24.26 2.82 5.50
N LYS A 121 -24.03 1.54 5.81
CA LYS A 121 -24.90 0.75 6.70
C LYS A 121 -24.74 1.14 8.17
N ASP A 122 -23.66 1.82 8.53
CA ASP A 122 -23.36 2.22 9.89
C ASP A 122 -23.52 3.76 10.05
N PRO A 123 -24.53 4.23 10.81
CA PRO A 123 -24.69 5.65 11.09
C PRO A 123 -23.58 6.22 11.97
N ASN A 124 -22.93 5.39 12.79
CA ASN A 124 -21.84 5.75 13.69
C ASN A 124 -20.46 5.44 13.09
N TYR A 125 -20.38 5.27 11.77
CA TYR A 125 -19.15 4.87 11.10
C TYR A 125 -17.98 5.83 11.39
N CYS A 126 -18.23 7.13 11.45
CA CYS A 126 -17.17 8.13 11.55
C CYS A 126 -16.81 8.46 13.01
N THR A 127 -16.18 7.52 13.70
CA THR A 127 -15.61 7.75 15.03
C THR A 127 -14.34 8.61 14.96
N ARG A 128 -13.95 9.27 16.06
CA ARG A 128 -12.72 10.09 16.11
C ARG A 128 -11.48 9.31 15.69
N GLN A 129 -11.29 8.12 16.27
CA GLN A 129 -10.18 7.23 15.92
C GLN A 129 -10.15 6.95 14.41
N ARG A 130 -11.30 6.57 13.84
CA ARG A 130 -11.39 6.24 12.41
C ARG A 130 -11.09 7.45 11.52
N VAL A 131 -11.55 8.64 11.90
CA VAL A 131 -11.28 9.90 11.20
C VAL A 131 -9.79 10.24 11.25
N ASP A 132 -9.11 10.04 12.37
CA ASP A 132 -7.69 10.33 12.50
C ASP A 132 -6.84 9.39 11.63
N GLU A 133 -7.19 8.10 11.58
CA GLU A 133 -6.58 7.11 10.67
C GLU A 133 -6.79 7.51 9.19
N ILE A 134 -8.04 7.82 8.81
CA ILE A 134 -8.36 8.24 7.43
C ILE A 134 -7.55 9.47 7.03
N ARG A 135 -7.45 10.45 7.92
CA ARG A 135 -6.71 11.70 7.64
C ARG A 135 -5.25 11.43 7.33
N ALA A 136 -4.60 10.56 8.10
CA ALA A 136 -3.19 10.24 7.91
C ALA A 136 -2.95 9.59 6.54
N ASP A 137 -3.73 8.56 6.19
CA ASP A 137 -3.60 7.89 4.90
C ASP A 137 -3.98 8.79 3.72
N LEU A 138 -5.08 9.55 3.84
CA LEU A 138 -5.55 10.43 2.77
C LEU A 138 -4.52 11.49 2.45
N ASN A 139 -3.95 12.16 3.45
CA ASN A 139 -2.93 13.19 3.24
C ASN A 139 -1.67 12.62 2.56
N ARG A 140 -1.27 11.40 2.92
CA ARG A 140 -0.16 10.72 2.25
C ARG A 140 -0.46 10.47 0.76
N TYR A 141 -1.65 9.97 0.44
CA TYR A 141 -2.04 9.72 -0.95
C TYR A 141 -2.24 11.00 -1.76
N LEU A 142 -2.77 12.07 -1.16
CA LEU A 142 -2.88 13.38 -1.80
C LEU A 142 -1.51 14.02 -2.08
N ALA A 143 -0.48 13.66 -1.31
CA ALA A 143 0.91 14.00 -1.59
C ALA A 143 1.57 13.11 -2.66
N GLY A 144 0.84 12.14 -3.22
CA GLY A 144 1.33 11.21 -4.25
C GLY A 144 2.13 10.02 -3.73
N ASP A 145 2.19 9.80 -2.41
CA ASP A 145 2.87 8.64 -1.84
C ASP A 145 1.90 7.46 -1.65
N PHE A 146 1.94 6.52 -2.58
CA PHE A 146 1.10 5.31 -2.58
C PHE A 146 1.83 4.06 -2.10
N ARG A 147 3.03 4.20 -1.52
CA ARG A 147 3.80 3.05 -1.01
C ARG A 147 3.16 2.49 0.25
N VAL A 148 3.39 1.20 0.49
CA VAL A 148 2.94 0.53 1.71
C VAL A 148 3.91 0.93 2.84
N PRO A 149 3.42 1.41 3.99
CA PRO A 149 4.26 1.74 5.14
C PRO A 149 4.80 0.50 5.88
#